data_AF-A0A485C066-F1
#
_entry.id   AF-A0A485C066-F1
#
_cell.length_a   1.000
_cell.length_b   1.000
_cell.length_c   1.000
_cell.angle_alpha   90.00
_cell.angle_beta   90.00
_cell.angle_gamma   90.00
#
_symmetry.space_group_name_H-M   'P 1'
#
loop_
_entity.id
_entity.type
_entity.pdbx_description
1 polymer ?
#
loop_
_entity_poly.entity_id
_entity_poly.type
_entity_poly.pdbx_seq_one_letter_code
_entity_poly.pdbx_strand_id
1 'polypeptide(L)'
;MVFPELDKLQAREVYVAGKLIARNGQLRQPIPPATGVTPPRDTLQLAPLSADDFILKVGGIHHGVARLRHIRGARFTQWGEVEVQIRDGKVQLPDGFSLIWVKHRHGRHQATPQIALLEGWGELRGAIATSYSHDSHNLVVLGRDAEEMARAANRLIASGGGMALAQRGRFWPTSPCRLPECFPTCRQRSWRASSASCAT
;
A
#
# COMPACT_ATOMS: atom_id res chain seq x y z
N MET A 1 10.59 -19.13 30.01
CA MET A 1 9.17 -19.42 29.70
C MET A 1 8.88 -20.86 30.08
N VAL A 2 7.65 -21.20 30.40
CA VAL A 2 7.22 -22.58 30.69
C VAL A 2 6.31 -23.04 29.57
N PHE A 3 6.68 -24.15 28.95
CA PHE A 3 5.89 -24.83 27.92
C PHE A 3 5.34 -26.14 28.50
N PRO A 4 4.06 -26.45 28.30
CA PRO A 4 3.50 -27.73 28.73
C PRO A 4 3.93 -28.89 27.82
N GLU A 5 4.23 -28.58 26.55
CA GLU A 5 4.66 -29.51 25.50
C GLU A 5 5.62 -28.79 24.54
N LEU A 6 6.53 -29.52 23.89
CA LEU A 6 7.55 -28.95 23.01
C LEU A 6 7.12 -28.87 21.53
N ASP A 7 6.06 -29.59 21.15
CA ASP A 7 5.63 -29.66 19.75
C ASP A 7 4.95 -28.36 19.27
N LYS A 8 4.12 -27.75 20.13
CA LYS A 8 3.36 -26.53 19.78
C LYS A 8 3.98 -25.25 20.31
N LEU A 9 4.95 -25.34 21.21
CA LEU A 9 5.62 -24.20 21.88
C LEU A 9 4.63 -23.14 22.40
N GLN A 10 3.49 -23.56 22.94
CA GLN A 10 2.50 -22.65 23.53
C GLN A 10 2.93 -22.26 24.94
N ALA A 11 3.36 -21.01 25.13
CA ALA A 11 3.82 -20.54 26.42
C ALA A 11 2.68 -20.53 27.46
N ARG A 12 2.76 -21.41 28.46
CA ARG A 12 1.84 -21.42 29.60
C ARG A 12 2.16 -20.28 30.56
N GLU A 13 3.45 -20.04 30.82
CA GLU A 13 3.91 -19.00 31.72
C GLU A 13 5.12 -18.25 31.14
N VAL A 14 5.11 -16.92 31.27
CA VAL A 14 6.20 -16.04 30.81
C VAL A 14 6.72 -15.25 32.00
N TYR A 15 8.02 -15.39 32.24
CA TYR A 15 8.75 -14.69 33.31
C TYR A 15 9.73 -13.68 32.70
N VAL A 16 9.78 -12.47 33.26
CA VAL A 16 10.75 -11.43 32.90
C VAL A 16 11.41 -10.94 34.19
N ALA A 17 12.74 -10.94 34.24
CA ALA A 17 13.51 -10.57 35.45
C ALA A 17 13.00 -11.26 36.74
N GLY A 18 12.70 -12.57 36.64
CA GLY A 18 12.18 -13.37 37.76
C GLY A 18 10.70 -13.18 38.12
N LYS A 19 9.97 -12.27 37.46
CA LYS A 19 8.56 -11.98 37.74
C LYS A 19 7.64 -12.64 36.71
N LEU A 20 6.52 -13.24 37.15
CA LEU A 20 5.50 -13.81 36.25
C LEU A 20 4.68 -12.69 35.60
N ILE A 21 4.87 -12.46 34.30
CA ILE A 21 4.24 -11.36 33.54
C ILE A 21 3.03 -11.84 32.72
N ALA A 22 2.99 -13.09 32.28
CA ALA A 22 1.84 -13.65 31.58
C ALA A 22 1.58 -15.11 31.96
N ARG A 23 0.32 -15.52 31.98
CA ARG A 23 -0.10 -16.93 32.17
C ARG A 23 -1.29 -17.26 31.27
N ASN A 24 -1.29 -18.44 30.66
CA ASN A 24 -2.36 -18.94 29.78
C ASN A 24 -2.78 -17.92 28.70
N GLY A 25 -1.78 -17.27 28.07
CA GLY A 25 -2.01 -16.27 27.01
C GLY A 25 -2.52 -14.91 27.50
N GLN A 26 -2.66 -14.70 28.82
CA GLN A 26 -3.12 -13.43 29.40
C GLN A 26 -1.99 -12.73 30.17
N LEU A 27 -1.83 -11.44 29.92
CA LEU A 27 -0.93 -10.58 30.70
C LEU A 27 -1.48 -10.44 32.13
N ARG A 28 -0.60 -10.62 33.12
CA ARG A 28 -0.88 -10.41 34.55
C ARG A 28 -0.86 -8.93 34.93
N GLN A 29 -0.15 -8.12 34.15
CA GLN A 29 0.07 -6.70 34.40
C GLN A 29 -0.07 -5.97 33.05
N PRO A 30 -0.77 -4.83 32.99
CA PRO A 30 -0.78 -4.02 31.77
C PRO A 30 0.63 -3.51 31.47
N ILE A 31 1.02 -3.55 30.21
CA ILE A 31 2.27 -2.94 29.76
C ILE A 31 2.04 -1.42 29.76
N PRO A 32 2.79 -0.64 30.56
CA PRO A 32 2.62 0.81 30.57
C PRO A 32 2.94 1.36 29.18
N PRO A 33 2.18 2.36 28.69
CA PRO A 33 2.52 3.04 27.45
C PRO A 33 3.90 3.70 27.58
N ALA A 34 4.66 3.71 26.49
CA ALA A 34 5.93 4.41 26.46
C ALA A 34 5.69 5.92 26.69
N THR A 35 6.20 6.45 27.79
CA THR A 35 6.12 7.87 28.12
C THR A 35 7.11 8.66 27.27
N GLY A 36 6.69 9.80 26.72
CA GLY A 36 7.55 10.70 25.95
C GLY A 36 7.74 10.33 24.47
N VAL A 37 7.03 9.30 23.97
CA VAL A 37 7.06 8.94 22.56
C VAL A 37 5.76 9.37 21.89
N THR A 38 5.83 10.40 21.05
CA THR A 38 4.75 10.74 20.13
C THR A 38 4.93 9.93 18.86
N PRO A 39 4.01 9.03 18.48
CA PRO A 39 4.11 8.32 17.22
C PRO A 39 4.15 9.33 16.06
N PRO A 40 4.99 9.12 15.02
CA PRO A 40 4.97 9.97 13.86
C PRO A 40 3.56 9.98 13.26
N ARG A 41 3.00 11.17 13.07
CA ARG A 41 1.70 11.40 12.42
C ARG A 41 1.93 12.19 11.14
N ASP A 42 0.93 12.19 10.27
CA ASP A 42 0.87 13.07 9.09
C ASP A 42 2.11 12.96 8.18
N THR A 43 2.57 11.72 7.95
CA THR A 43 3.75 11.43 7.14
C THR A 43 3.48 11.41 5.63
N LEU A 44 2.25 11.65 5.22
CA LEU A 44 1.84 11.82 3.83
C LEU A 44 1.65 13.32 3.55
N GLN A 45 2.77 14.00 3.30
CA GLN A 45 2.79 15.44 3.02
C GLN A 45 2.48 15.67 1.54
N LEU A 46 1.25 15.37 1.15
CA LEU A 46 0.77 15.39 -0.24
C LEU A 46 -0.58 16.11 -0.34
N ALA A 47 -0.70 16.97 -1.35
CA ALA A 47 -2.00 17.50 -1.75
C ALA A 47 -2.88 16.39 -2.36
N PRO A 48 -4.22 16.54 -2.33
CA PRO A 48 -5.13 15.66 -3.06
C PRO A 48 -4.75 15.54 -4.54
N LEU A 49 -4.92 14.34 -5.07
CA LEU A 49 -4.60 13.99 -6.46
C LEU A 49 -5.88 13.91 -7.29
N SER A 50 -5.76 14.23 -8.56
CA SER A 50 -6.83 14.15 -9.56
C SER A 50 -6.66 12.90 -10.43
N ALA A 51 -7.70 12.53 -11.19
CA ALA A 51 -7.60 11.45 -12.16
C ALA A 51 -6.54 11.75 -13.23
N ASP A 52 -6.36 13.03 -13.60
CA ASP A 52 -5.39 13.44 -14.61
C ASP A 52 -3.93 13.14 -14.22
N ASP A 53 -3.63 13.03 -12.92
CA ASP A 53 -2.30 12.66 -12.41
C ASP A 53 -1.93 11.20 -12.71
N PHE A 54 -2.92 10.35 -12.99
CA PHE A 54 -2.76 8.92 -13.27
C PHE A 54 -2.84 8.59 -14.76
N ILE A 55 -2.90 9.61 -15.63
CA ILE A 55 -2.93 9.43 -17.08
C ILE A 55 -1.49 9.42 -17.60
N LEU A 56 -1.08 8.30 -18.20
CA LEU A 56 0.19 8.19 -18.90
C LEU A 56 0.11 8.95 -20.23
N LYS A 57 0.82 10.08 -20.31
CA LYS A 57 0.89 10.95 -21.50
C LYS A 57 2.23 10.77 -22.21
N VAL A 58 2.21 10.72 -23.53
CA VAL A 58 3.42 10.64 -24.37
C VAL A 58 3.54 11.95 -25.14
N GLY A 59 4.66 12.65 -24.96
CA GLY A 59 4.92 13.91 -25.66
C GLY A 59 5.10 13.70 -27.16
N GLY A 60 4.54 14.60 -27.96
CA GLY A 60 4.76 14.65 -29.42
C GLY A 60 3.86 13.75 -30.27
N ILE A 61 3.00 12.92 -29.66
CA ILE A 61 2.05 12.06 -30.39
C ILE A 61 0.64 12.29 -29.85
N HIS A 62 -0.24 12.85 -30.67
CA HIS A 62 -1.66 13.03 -30.30
C HIS A 62 -2.51 11.80 -30.63
N HIS A 63 -2.32 11.22 -31.82
CA HIS A 63 -3.00 10.01 -32.27
C HIS A 63 -2.00 9.13 -33.01
N GLY A 64 -1.92 7.84 -32.66
CA GLY A 64 -1.02 6.92 -33.34
C GLY A 64 -0.62 5.72 -32.48
N VAL A 65 0.56 5.18 -32.77
CA VAL A 65 1.17 4.07 -32.02
C VAL A 65 2.53 4.53 -31.51
N ALA A 66 2.84 4.21 -30.26
CA ALA A 66 4.18 4.41 -29.71
C ALA A 66 4.71 3.13 -29.08
N ARG A 67 6.02 2.94 -29.16
CA ARG A 67 6.71 1.85 -28.46
C ARG A 67 7.16 2.33 -27.09
N LEU A 68 6.60 1.73 -26.04
CA LEU A 68 6.92 2.08 -24.65
C LEU A 68 7.65 0.94 -23.96
N ARG A 69 8.51 1.31 -23.02
CA ARG A 69 9.12 0.37 -22.09
C ARG A 69 8.15 0.07 -20.96
N HIS A 70 8.13 -1.19 -20.53
CA HIS A 70 7.35 -1.65 -19.40
C HIS A 70 8.19 -2.54 -18.49
N ILE A 71 7.70 -2.72 -17.26
CA ILE A 71 8.30 -3.62 -16.28
C ILE A 71 7.50 -4.91 -16.29
N ARG A 72 8.17 -6.01 -16.61
CA ARG A 72 7.57 -7.34 -16.69
C ARG A 72 7.84 -8.14 -15.43
N GLY A 73 6.79 -8.70 -14.83
CA GLY A 73 6.87 -9.58 -13.67
C GLY A 73 6.65 -8.86 -12.33
N ALA A 74 6.06 -9.57 -11.37
CA ALA A 74 5.73 -9.02 -10.05
C ALA A 74 6.86 -9.14 -9.01
N ARG A 75 7.60 -10.26 -9.05
CA ARG A 75 8.73 -10.53 -8.12
C ARG A 75 10.08 -10.48 -8.82
N PHE A 76 10.18 -11.09 -9.99
CA PHE A 76 11.38 -11.09 -10.82
C PHE A 76 11.12 -10.15 -11.98
N THR A 77 11.69 -8.95 -11.91
CA THR A 77 11.44 -7.89 -12.88
C THR A 77 12.39 -8.00 -14.07
N GLN A 78 11.84 -7.83 -15.27
CA GLN A 78 12.59 -7.74 -16.52
C GLN A 78 12.13 -6.52 -17.30
N TRP A 79 13.00 -6.01 -18.16
CA TRP A 79 12.63 -4.96 -19.11
C TRP A 79 11.92 -5.58 -20.31
N GLY A 80 10.84 -4.94 -20.73
CA GLY A 80 10.13 -5.28 -21.96
C GLY A 80 9.74 -4.04 -22.74
N GLU A 81 9.37 -4.24 -24.00
CA GLU A 81 8.86 -3.18 -24.88
C GLU A 81 7.52 -3.62 -25.46
N VAL A 82 6.58 -2.68 -25.57
CA VAL A 82 5.23 -2.93 -26.08
C VAL A 82 4.79 -1.76 -26.94
N GLU A 83 4.10 -2.04 -28.05
CA GLU A 83 3.44 -1.02 -28.85
C GLU A 83 2.06 -0.75 -28.28
N VAL A 84 1.78 0.52 -28.00
CA VAL A 84 0.51 0.98 -27.44
C VAL A 84 -0.14 1.99 -28.36
N GLN A 85 -1.46 1.96 -28.44
CA GLN A 85 -2.23 2.99 -29.12
C GLN A 85 -2.26 4.25 -28.26
N ILE A 86 -2.10 5.40 -28.89
CA ILE A 86 -2.24 6.72 -28.27
C ILE A 86 -3.47 7.39 -28.90
N ARG A 87 -4.35 7.90 -28.05
CA ARG A 87 -5.52 8.73 -28.43
C ARG A 87 -5.55 9.96 -27.54
N ASP A 88 -5.71 11.13 -28.14
CA ASP A 88 -5.64 12.43 -27.45
C ASP A 88 -4.39 12.62 -26.57
N GLY A 89 -3.25 12.08 -27.00
CA GLY A 89 -2.00 12.10 -26.23
C GLY A 89 -1.98 11.20 -24.99
N LYS A 90 -3.03 10.40 -24.78
CA LYS A 90 -3.17 9.43 -23.69
C LYS A 90 -2.90 8.02 -24.18
N VAL A 91 -2.07 7.29 -23.45
CA VAL A 91 -1.80 5.87 -23.72
C VAL A 91 -3.05 5.06 -23.42
N GLN A 92 -3.49 4.28 -24.40
CA GLN A 92 -4.54 3.27 -24.22
C GLN A 92 -3.89 2.02 -23.64
N LEU A 93 -4.30 1.63 -22.43
CA LEU A 93 -3.73 0.46 -21.76
C LEU A 93 -4.16 -0.82 -22.50
N PRO A 94 -3.22 -1.63 -23.00
CA PRO A 94 -3.55 -2.94 -23.54
C PRO A 94 -4.00 -3.91 -22.44
N ASP A 95 -4.61 -5.01 -22.85
CA ASP A 95 -5.02 -6.07 -21.93
C ASP A 95 -3.81 -6.79 -21.32
N GLY A 96 -3.94 -7.18 -20.05
CA GLY A 96 -2.84 -7.76 -19.27
C GLY A 96 -1.84 -6.74 -18.71
N PHE A 97 -2.00 -5.45 -19.02
CA PHE A 97 -1.19 -4.37 -18.47
C PHE A 97 -1.92 -3.57 -17.40
N SER A 98 -1.15 -3.08 -16.43
CA SER A 98 -1.58 -2.18 -15.37
C SER A 98 -0.63 -0.99 -15.28
N LEU A 99 -1.07 0.10 -14.65
CA LEU A 99 -0.22 1.25 -14.35
C LEU A 99 0.33 1.13 -12.94
N ILE A 100 1.58 1.55 -12.79
CA ILE A 100 2.17 1.90 -11.50
C ILE A 100 2.48 3.38 -11.49
N TRP A 101 2.04 4.05 -10.44
CA TRP A 101 2.29 5.46 -10.19
C TRP A 101 2.98 5.62 -8.85
N VAL A 102 4.06 6.39 -8.82
CA VAL A 102 4.89 6.59 -7.62
C VAL A 102 5.12 8.08 -7.40
N LYS A 103 4.84 8.56 -6.18
CA LYS A 103 5.11 9.94 -5.77
C LYS A 103 5.81 10.01 -4.42
N HIS A 104 6.81 10.87 -4.36
CA HIS A 104 7.53 11.16 -3.13
C HIS A 104 6.60 11.78 -2.09
N ARG A 105 6.50 11.17 -0.90
CA ARG A 105 5.54 11.57 0.14
C ARG A 105 6.11 12.41 1.28
N HIS A 106 7.43 12.48 1.42
CA HIS A 106 8.08 12.97 2.64
C HIS A 106 8.29 14.49 2.67
N GLY A 107 7.83 15.24 1.65
CA GLY A 107 7.96 16.69 1.59
C GLY A 107 9.39 17.25 1.49
N ARG A 108 10.43 16.40 1.58
CA ARG A 108 11.85 16.79 1.52
C ARG A 108 12.28 17.40 0.18
N HIS A 109 11.70 16.93 -0.92
CA HIS A 109 11.99 17.40 -2.28
C HIS A 109 10.71 17.41 -3.12
N GLN A 110 10.58 18.41 -4.00
CA GLN A 110 9.57 18.42 -5.05
C GLN A 110 9.97 17.43 -6.14
N ALA A 111 9.58 16.16 -5.96
CA ALA A 111 9.79 15.14 -6.98
C ALA A 111 8.55 15.01 -7.85
N THR A 112 8.76 15.07 -9.16
CA THR A 112 7.72 14.82 -10.17
C THR A 112 7.24 13.37 -10.04
N PRO A 113 5.92 13.13 -9.97
CA PRO A 113 5.39 11.77 -9.95
C PRO A 113 5.81 11.02 -11.21
N GLN A 114 6.08 9.72 -11.06
CA GLN A 114 6.47 8.83 -12.14
C GLN A 114 5.38 7.80 -12.37
N ILE A 115 5.07 7.52 -13.63
CA ILE A 115 4.09 6.54 -14.04
C ILE A 115 4.69 5.59 -15.08
N ALA A 116 4.44 4.29 -14.94
CA ALA A 116 4.96 3.26 -15.82
C ALA A 116 3.94 2.14 -16.06
N LEU A 117 4.18 1.38 -17.12
CA LEU A 117 3.41 0.17 -17.46
C LEU A 117 4.00 -1.05 -16.74
N LEU A 118 3.12 -1.85 -16.17
CA LEU A 118 3.40 -3.15 -15.57
C LEU A 118 2.73 -4.26 -16.35
N GLU A 119 3.48 -5.33 -16.61
CA GLU A 119 2.98 -6.58 -17.21
C GLU A 119 3.14 -7.73 -16.20
N GLY A 120 2.23 -8.70 -16.21
CA GLY A 120 2.35 -9.93 -15.40
C GLY A 120 1.77 -9.82 -13.99
N TRP A 121 0.94 -8.82 -13.74
CA TRP A 121 0.17 -8.63 -12.49
C TRP A 121 -1.29 -9.12 -12.61
N GLY A 122 -1.62 -9.80 -13.71
CA GLY A 122 -2.99 -10.15 -14.06
C GLY A 122 -3.83 -8.93 -14.46
N GLU A 123 -5.14 -9.13 -14.56
CA GLU A 123 -6.07 -8.05 -14.88
C GLU A 123 -6.54 -7.37 -13.59
N LEU A 124 -5.84 -6.29 -13.20
CA LEU A 124 -6.19 -5.55 -11.99
C LEU A 124 -7.52 -4.79 -12.22
N ARG A 125 -8.54 -5.15 -11.43
CA ARG A 125 -9.85 -4.50 -11.41
C ARG A 125 -9.94 -3.61 -10.18
N GLY A 126 -9.95 -2.30 -10.36
CA GLY A 126 -9.81 -1.36 -9.25
C GLY A 126 -8.45 -0.65 -9.23
N ALA A 127 -8.13 -0.10 -8.07
CA ALA A 127 -6.83 0.44 -7.76
C ALA A 127 -6.41 0.15 -6.32
N ILE A 128 -5.12 -0.10 -6.13
CA ILE A 128 -4.46 -0.32 -4.85
C ILE A 128 -3.53 0.85 -4.58
N ALA A 129 -3.69 1.54 -3.46
CA ALA A 129 -2.75 2.54 -2.98
C ALA A 129 -2.07 2.04 -1.71
N THR A 130 -0.74 2.12 -1.67
CA THR A 130 0.05 1.76 -0.50
C THR A 130 1.11 2.82 -0.22
N SER A 131 1.32 3.05 1.07
CA SER A 131 2.41 3.87 1.57
C SER A 131 3.48 2.98 2.24
N TYR A 132 3.38 1.67 2.07
CA TYR A 132 4.32 0.66 2.51
C TYR A 132 4.97 0.02 1.28
N SER A 133 5.96 0.73 0.72
CA SER A 133 6.70 0.31 -0.47
C SER A 133 8.19 0.32 -0.15
N HIS A 134 8.76 -0.85 0.11
CA HIS A 134 10.15 -0.93 0.54
C HIS A 134 11.12 -0.41 -0.53
N ASP A 135 12.19 0.31 -0.17
CA ASP A 135 12.54 0.85 1.17
C ASP A 135 12.22 2.34 1.31
N SER A 136 11.82 3.01 0.24
CA SER A 136 11.57 4.47 0.28
C SER A 136 10.23 4.84 0.90
N HIS A 137 9.30 3.87 0.97
CA HIS A 137 7.94 4.02 1.46
C HIS A 137 7.18 5.20 0.83
N ASN A 138 7.43 5.50 -0.43
CA ASN A 138 6.69 6.51 -1.18
C ASN A 138 5.24 6.08 -1.40
N LEU A 139 4.38 7.02 -1.81
CA LEU A 139 3.02 6.67 -2.22
C LEU A 139 3.11 5.92 -3.54
N VAL A 140 2.68 4.66 -3.54
CA VAL A 140 2.59 3.82 -4.74
C VAL A 140 1.13 3.50 -4.98
N VAL A 141 0.68 3.71 -6.22
CA VAL A 141 -0.68 3.42 -6.66
C VAL A 141 -0.61 2.52 -7.89
N LEU A 142 -1.34 1.41 -7.84
CA LEU A 142 -1.46 0.42 -8.90
C LEU A 142 -2.90 0.41 -9.39
N GLY A 143 -3.14 0.42 -10.69
CA GLY A 143 -4.50 0.46 -11.23
C GLY A 143 -4.55 0.41 -12.74
N ARG A 144 -5.75 0.24 -13.30
CA ARG A 144 -5.99 0.44 -14.74
C ARG A 144 -6.82 1.70 -15.01
N ASP A 145 -7.72 2.05 -14.09
CA ASP A 145 -8.59 3.21 -14.21
C ASP A 145 -8.07 4.39 -13.38
N ALA A 146 -7.98 5.55 -14.02
CA ALA A 146 -7.42 6.76 -13.42
C ALA A 146 -8.29 7.32 -12.27
N GLU A 147 -9.62 7.18 -12.35
CA GLU A 147 -10.49 7.62 -11.26
C GLU A 147 -10.37 6.72 -10.04
N GLU A 148 -10.33 5.40 -10.24
CA GLU A 148 -10.14 4.44 -9.15
C GLU A 148 -8.79 4.66 -8.46
N MET A 149 -7.73 4.91 -9.23
CA MET A 149 -6.40 5.25 -8.71
C MET A 149 -6.42 6.52 -7.88
N ALA A 150 -7.05 7.59 -8.37
CA ALA A 150 -7.19 8.84 -7.61
C ALA A 150 -7.98 8.65 -6.32
N ARG A 151 -9.07 7.88 -6.35
CA ARG A 151 -9.89 7.58 -5.17
C ARG A 151 -9.10 6.80 -4.12
N ALA A 152 -8.37 5.76 -4.52
CA ALA A 152 -7.55 4.96 -3.62
C ALA A 152 -6.43 5.82 -2.98
N ALA A 153 -5.75 6.63 -3.79
CA ALA A 153 -4.67 7.50 -3.34
C ALA A 153 -5.17 8.57 -2.36
N ASN A 154 -6.24 9.28 -2.68
CA ASN A 154 -6.82 10.32 -1.82
C ASN A 154 -7.35 9.75 -0.51
N ARG A 155 -7.94 8.55 -0.55
CA ARG A 155 -8.36 7.86 0.67
C ARG A 155 -7.16 7.54 1.56
N LEU A 156 -6.05 7.13 0.98
CA LEU A 156 -4.84 6.83 1.73
C LEU A 156 -4.21 8.09 2.34
N ILE A 157 -4.16 9.18 1.58
CA ILE A 157 -3.70 10.50 2.04
C ILE A 157 -4.57 10.96 3.23
N ALA A 158 -5.90 10.90 3.09
CA ALA A 158 -6.83 11.27 4.15
C ALA A 158 -6.72 10.38 5.41
N SER A 159 -6.28 9.12 5.25
CA SER A 159 -6.08 8.18 6.36
C SER A 159 -4.74 8.39 7.07
N GLY A 160 -3.83 9.19 6.51
CA GLY A 160 -2.50 9.44 7.07
C GLY A 160 -1.51 8.28 6.89
N GLY A 161 -1.84 7.26 6.10
CA GLY A 161 -0.94 6.12 5.81
C GLY A 161 -1.63 4.76 5.75
N GLY A 162 -0.90 3.77 5.22
CA GLY A 162 -1.30 2.35 5.15
C GLY A 162 -1.61 1.84 3.75
N MET A 163 -2.76 1.18 3.61
CA MET A 163 -3.24 0.63 2.34
C MET A 163 -4.72 0.96 2.11
N ALA A 164 -5.06 1.27 0.86
CA ALA A 164 -6.42 1.52 0.41
C ALA A 164 -6.69 0.81 -0.91
N LEU A 165 -7.92 0.31 -1.07
CA LEU A 165 -8.40 -0.33 -2.29
C LEU A 165 -9.67 0.40 -2.76
N ALA A 166 -9.76 0.68 -4.06
CA ALA A 166 -10.95 1.23 -4.70
C ALA A 166 -11.36 0.33 -5.86
N GLN A 167 -12.65 0.02 -5.99
CA GLN A 167 -13.17 -0.75 -7.14
C GLN A 167 -14.64 -0.39 -7.41
N ARG A 168 -15.00 -0.09 -8.66
CA ARG A 168 -16.35 0.27 -9.13
C ARG A 168 -17.00 1.39 -8.30
N GLY A 169 -16.22 2.38 -7.89
CA GLY A 169 -16.68 3.47 -7.01
C GLY A 169 -17.05 3.04 -5.59
N ARG A 170 -16.89 1.76 -5.22
CA ARG A 170 -17.06 1.25 -3.86
C ARG A 170 -15.72 1.21 -3.14
N PHE A 171 -15.74 1.61 -1.88
CA PHE A 171 -14.60 1.51 -0.99
C PHE A 171 -14.65 0.18 -0.24
N TRP A 172 -13.55 -0.56 -0.27
CA TRP A 172 -13.34 -1.66 0.66
C TRP A 172 -12.80 -1.10 1.97
N PRO A 173 -13.10 -1.73 3.13
CA PRO A 173 -12.63 -1.23 4.41
C PRO A 173 -11.11 -1.02 4.36
N THR A 174 -10.71 0.25 4.44
CA THR A 174 -9.31 0.62 4.53
C THR A 174 -8.72 -0.05 5.75
N SER A 175 -7.52 -0.62 5.61
CA SER A 175 -6.65 -0.86 6.76
C SER A 175 -5.87 0.43 6.95
N PRO A 176 -6.37 1.43 7.71
CA PRO A 176 -5.53 2.58 8.04
C PRO A 176 -4.27 2.00 8.67
N CYS A 177 -3.09 2.26 8.12
CA CYS A 177 -1.90 2.21 8.94
C CYS A 177 -1.57 3.65 9.21
N ARG A 178 -2.33 4.28 10.11
CA ARG A 178 -1.74 5.40 10.83
C ARG A 178 -0.49 4.82 11.47
N LEU A 179 0.69 5.40 11.32
CA LEU A 179 1.92 4.90 11.94
C LEU A 179 1.82 4.49 13.44
N PRO A 180 0.85 4.95 14.27
CA PRO A 180 0.45 4.26 15.51
C PRO A 180 -0.15 2.83 15.36
N GLU A 181 -0.12 2.22 14.19
CA GLU A 181 -0.61 0.86 13.89
C GLU A 181 0.50 -0.10 13.47
N CYS A 182 1.71 0.40 13.18
CA CYS A 182 2.92 -0.43 13.15
C CYS A 182 3.49 -0.67 14.57
N PHE A 183 3.03 0.09 15.57
CA PHE A 183 3.33 -0.04 17.00
C PHE A 183 2.00 -0.01 17.80
N PRO A 184 1.92 -0.49 19.05
CA PRO A 184 0.84 -1.38 19.52
C PRO A 184 -0.49 -0.71 19.93
N THR A 185 -0.93 0.37 19.29
CA THR A 185 -2.19 1.04 19.66
C THR A 185 -3.44 0.52 18.94
N CYS A 186 -3.29 -0.31 17.91
CA CYS A 186 -4.41 -1.06 17.31
C CYS A 186 -4.49 -2.45 17.96
N ARG A 187 -5.64 -2.82 18.56
CA ARG A 187 -5.82 -4.17 19.12
C ARG A 187 -5.58 -5.18 17.99
N GLN A 188 -4.74 -6.19 18.19
CA GLN A 188 -4.43 -7.21 17.18
C GLN A 188 -5.65 -7.84 16.50
N ARG A 189 -6.83 -7.81 17.13
CA ARG A 189 -8.11 -8.26 16.55
C ARG A 189 -8.67 -7.32 15.47
N SER A 190 -8.56 -5.99 15.60
CA SER A 190 -9.06 -5.06 14.58
C SER A 190 -8.20 -5.10 13.32
N TRP A 191 -6.89 -5.33 13.45
CA TRP A 191 -5.99 -5.51 12.30
C TRP A 191 -6.29 -6.79 11.50
N ARG A 192 -6.54 -7.92 12.19
CA ARG A 192 -6.89 -9.20 11.54
C ARG A 192 -8.28 -9.19 10.90
N ALA A 193 -9.21 -8.38 11.41
CA ALA A 193 -10.55 -8.26 10.83
C ALA A 193 -10.50 -7.54 9.47
N SER A 194 -9.65 -6.51 9.33
CA SER A 194 -9.48 -5.78 8.07
C SER A 194 -8.79 -6.60 6.98
N SER A 195 -7.92 -7.56 7.35
CA SER A 195 -7.30 -8.48 6.39
C SER A 195 -8.21 -9.67 6.01
N ALA A 196 -9.18 -10.03 6.85
CA ALA A 196 -10.11 -11.12 6.59
C ALA A 196 -11.19 -10.77 5.54
N SER A 197 -11.55 -9.50 5.38
CA SER A 197 -12.51 -9.11 4.32
C SER A 197 -11.92 -9.06 2.91
N CYS A 198 -10.64 -9.46 2.75
CA CYS A 198 -9.93 -9.52 1.48
C CYS A 198 -9.97 -10.94 0.84
N ALA A 199 -10.59 -11.91 1.52
CA ALA A 199 -10.60 -13.33 1.12
C ALA A 199 -12.01 -13.89 0.89
N THR A 200 -12.98 -13.08 0.42
CA THR A 200 -14.28 -13.59 -0.02
C THR A 200 -14.77 -12.85 -1.24
#